data_AF-A0AAE0MFI7-F1
#
_entry.id   AF-A0AAE0MFI7-F1
#
_cell.length_a   1.000
_cell.length_b   1.000
_cell.length_c   1.000
_cell.angle_alpha   90.00
_cell.angle_beta   90.00
_cell.angle_gamma   90.00
#
_symmetry.space_group_name_H-M   'P 1'
#
loop_
_entity.id
_entity.type
_entity.pdbx_description
1 polymer ?
#
loop_
_entity_poly.entity_id
_entity_poly.type
_entity_poly.pdbx_seq_one_letter_code
_entity_poly.pdbx_strand_id
1 'polypeptide(L)'
;MIPQPPSGLPSTKHKTRQVWTPAEDSLLARAVAKEKPQNGPISWCSVAAHLPGRNNKDCRKRWHYSIAHSIRKGTWTREEDQRLRDAVAIHGTRWSKIANLVGTRNGDQCWKRWYDCLDPKIDKSPWTAEEDMKLLRTVAKHGRNWTGIVNKHFPNRTSLSAKNRYSILQR
;
A
#
# COMPACT_ATOMS: atom_id res chain seq x y z
N MET A 1 13.52 -19.19 -54.03
CA MET A 1 14.40 -18.36 -53.17
C MET A 1 13.50 -17.58 -52.23
N ILE A 2 13.28 -18.05 -51.00
CA ILE A 2 12.43 -17.38 -50.00
C ILE A 2 13.36 -16.83 -48.91
N PRO A 3 13.36 -15.53 -48.61
CA PRO A 3 14.22 -14.97 -47.57
C PRO A 3 13.69 -15.35 -46.17
N GLN A 4 14.60 -15.75 -45.28
CA GLN A 4 14.34 -15.99 -43.87
C GLN A 4 14.06 -14.67 -43.13
N PRO A 5 13.18 -14.65 -42.11
CA PRO A 5 12.95 -13.47 -41.29
C PRO A 5 14.10 -13.26 -40.28
N PRO A 6 14.50 -12.01 -39.97
CA PRO A 6 15.57 -11.75 -39.01
C PRO A 6 15.11 -12.03 -37.58
N SER A 7 15.96 -12.71 -36.84
CA SER A 7 15.80 -13.15 -35.47
C SER A 7 15.86 -12.00 -34.46
N GLY A 8 14.98 -12.06 -33.45
CA GLY A 8 15.26 -11.61 -32.08
C GLY A 8 15.06 -10.13 -31.77
N LEU A 9 13.83 -9.76 -31.37
CA LEU A 9 13.63 -8.57 -30.56
C LEU A 9 14.31 -8.73 -29.18
N PRO A 10 14.99 -7.70 -28.65
CA PRO A 10 15.65 -7.79 -27.35
C PRO A 10 14.62 -7.92 -26.23
N SER A 11 14.74 -9.00 -25.45
CA SER A 11 13.97 -9.23 -24.22
C SER A 11 14.18 -8.07 -23.25
N THR A 12 13.09 -7.38 -22.90
CA THR A 12 13.09 -6.34 -21.87
C THR A 12 13.38 -6.98 -20.52
N LYS A 13 14.63 -6.85 -20.06
CA LYS A 13 15.02 -7.30 -18.71
C LYS A 13 14.11 -6.62 -17.68
N HIS A 14 13.21 -7.37 -17.07
CA HIS A 14 12.42 -6.89 -15.94
C HIS A 14 13.39 -6.53 -14.81
N LYS A 15 13.53 -5.24 -14.49
CA LYS A 15 14.36 -4.77 -13.38
C LYS A 15 13.87 -5.43 -12.09
N THR A 16 14.72 -6.25 -11.48
CA THR A 16 14.46 -6.85 -10.17
C THR A 16 14.23 -5.74 -9.15
N ARG A 17 13.16 -5.85 -8.36
CA ARG A 17 12.80 -4.86 -7.33
C ARG A 17 13.89 -4.85 -6.24
N GLN A 18 14.78 -3.86 -6.29
CA GLN A 18 15.85 -3.72 -5.29
C GLN A 18 15.27 -3.35 -3.92
N VAL A 19 15.54 -4.20 -2.91
CA VAL A 19 15.11 -4.02 -1.53
C VAL A 19 16.00 -2.97 -0.85
N TRP A 20 15.42 -2.09 -0.03
CA TRP A 20 16.17 -1.11 0.77
C TRP A 20 16.77 -1.77 2.01
N THR A 21 18.06 -1.53 2.23
CA THR A 21 18.79 -2.00 3.40
C THR A 21 18.78 -0.96 4.53
N PRO A 22 18.98 -1.36 5.80
CA PRO A 22 19.11 -0.43 6.91
C PRO A 22 20.24 0.60 6.71
N ALA A 23 21.36 0.18 6.11
CA ALA A 23 22.47 1.08 5.80
C ALA A 23 22.07 2.17 4.78
N GLU A 24 21.33 1.79 3.72
CA GLU A 24 20.77 2.75 2.77
C GLU A 24 19.74 3.68 3.43
N ASP A 25 18.91 3.18 4.36
CA ASP A 25 17.98 4.03 5.11
C ASP A 25 18.71 5.05 5.98
N SER A 26 19.79 4.65 6.65
CA SER A 26 20.65 5.57 7.43
C SER A 26 21.30 6.62 6.52
N LEU A 27 21.80 6.22 5.35
CA LEU A 27 22.35 7.14 4.35
C LEU A 27 21.30 8.13 3.85
N LEU A 28 20.10 7.64 3.52
CA LEU A 28 18.98 8.47 3.08
C LEU A 28 18.56 9.45 4.17
N ALA A 29 18.47 9.00 5.43
CA ALA A 29 18.12 9.87 6.54
C ALA A 29 19.14 10.98 6.78
N ARG A 30 20.44 10.63 6.74
CA ARG A 30 21.53 11.60 6.85
C ARG A 30 21.52 12.59 5.69
N ALA A 31 21.34 12.12 4.46
CA ALA A 31 21.28 12.97 3.27
C ALA A 31 20.10 13.95 3.33
N VAL A 32 18.91 13.49 3.75
CA VAL A 32 17.76 14.39 3.94
C VAL A 32 18.00 15.38 5.08
N ALA A 33 18.61 14.98 6.19
CA ALA A 33 18.94 15.90 7.28
C ALA A 33 19.93 17.00 6.85
N LYS A 34 20.91 16.66 6.00
CA LYS A 34 21.88 17.61 5.44
C LYS A 34 21.25 18.57 4.42
N GLU A 35 20.36 18.06 3.58
CA GLU A 35 19.73 18.83 2.50
C GLU A 35 18.53 19.67 2.95
N LYS A 36 17.97 19.45 4.15
CA LYS A 36 16.84 20.22 4.69
C LYS A 36 17.24 21.70 4.85
N PRO A 37 16.84 22.61 3.94
CA PRO A 37 17.10 24.02 4.11
C PRO A 37 16.14 24.55 5.19
N GLN A 38 16.53 25.59 5.92
CA GLN A 38 15.69 26.20 6.95
C GLN A 38 14.31 26.66 6.42
N ASN A 39 14.15 26.88 5.10
CA ASN A 39 12.88 27.24 4.45
C ASN A 39 12.82 26.85 2.95
N GLY A 40 13.05 25.58 2.59
CA GLY A 40 12.98 25.16 1.18
C GLY A 40 12.63 23.69 0.93
N PRO A 41 12.17 23.34 -0.29
CA PRO A 41 11.88 21.95 -0.65
C PRO A 41 13.18 21.13 -0.73
N ILE A 42 13.13 19.88 -0.26
CA ILE A 42 14.26 18.96 -0.34
C ILE A 42 14.56 18.66 -1.82
N SER A 43 15.80 18.90 -2.24
CA SER A 43 16.30 18.47 -3.55
C SER A 43 16.57 16.97 -3.56
N TRP A 44 15.63 16.18 -4.08
CA TRP A 44 15.79 14.73 -4.18
C TRP A 44 16.91 14.29 -5.11
N CYS A 45 17.33 15.14 -6.06
CA CYS A 45 18.51 14.90 -6.88
C CYS A 45 19.79 14.92 -6.02
N SER A 46 19.93 15.93 -5.16
CA SER A 46 21.06 16.04 -4.22
C SER A 46 21.08 14.88 -3.22
N VAL A 47 19.91 14.49 -2.71
CA VAL A 47 19.78 13.33 -1.83
C VAL A 47 20.25 12.04 -2.53
N ALA A 48 19.82 11.81 -3.78
CA ALA A 48 20.19 10.61 -4.53
C ALA A 48 21.69 10.53 -4.86
N ALA A 49 22.39 11.65 -4.97
CA ALA A 49 23.84 11.66 -5.18
C ALA A 49 24.62 10.97 -4.04
N HIS A 50 24.02 10.85 -2.85
CA HIS A 50 24.60 10.18 -1.70
C HIS A 50 24.24 8.67 -1.62
N LEU A 51 23.46 8.15 -2.56
CA LEU A 51 22.93 6.78 -2.56
C LEU A 51 23.25 6.08 -3.90
N PRO A 52 24.41 5.42 -4.01
CA PRO A 52 24.79 4.74 -5.25
C PRO A 52 23.75 3.65 -5.60
N GLY A 53 23.31 3.64 -6.86
CA GLY A 53 22.30 2.69 -7.35
C GLY A 53 20.84 3.06 -7.05
N ARG A 54 20.56 4.17 -6.34
CA ARG A 54 19.20 4.70 -6.15
C ARG A 54 19.01 5.99 -6.94
N ASN A 55 17.83 6.17 -7.52
CA ASN A 55 17.46 7.44 -8.16
C ASN A 55 16.65 8.33 -7.20
N ASN A 56 16.47 9.59 -7.61
CA ASN A 56 15.70 10.59 -6.86
C ASN A 56 14.26 10.16 -6.53
N LYS A 57 13.57 9.47 -7.45
CA LYS A 57 12.19 8.99 -7.26
C LYS A 57 12.15 7.90 -6.19
N ASP A 58 13.11 6.98 -6.19
CA ASP A 58 13.22 5.92 -5.19
C ASP A 58 13.50 6.50 -3.81
N CYS A 59 14.44 7.46 -3.71
CA CYS A 59 14.76 8.14 -2.45
C CYS A 59 13.54 8.89 -1.89
N ARG A 60 12.86 9.68 -2.72
CA ARG A 60 11.64 10.40 -2.35
C ARG A 60 10.55 9.45 -1.85
N LYS A 61 10.32 8.37 -2.60
CA LYS A 61 9.32 7.37 -2.25
C LYS A 61 9.67 6.71 -0.92
N ARG A 62 10.92 6.25 -0.76
CA ARG A 62 11.37 5.59 0.47
C ARG A 62 11.22 6.51 1.67
N TRP A 63 11.59 7.78 1.55
CA TRP A 63 11.45 8.76 2.61
C TRP A 63 9.98 8.91 3.05
N HIS A 64 9.11 9.30 2.13
CA HIS A 64 7.70 9.60 2.46
C HIS A 64 6.87 8.38 2.84
N TYR A 65 7.29 7.16 2.46
CA TYR A 65 6.51 5.95 2.72
C TYR A 65 7.03 5.16 3.92
N SER A 66 8.27 5.40 4.38
CA SER A 66 8.89 4.48 5.34
C SER A 66 9.85 5.11 6.35
N ILE A 67 10.53 6.23 6.03
CA ILE A 67 11.58 6.79 6.91
C ILE A 67 11.12 8.06 7.63
N ALA A 68 10.32 8.92 6.98
CA ALA A 68 9.86 10.15 7.59
C ALA A 68 9.22 9.86 8.95
N HIS A 69 9.73 10.50 10.01
CA HIS A 69 9.32 10.24 11.40
C HIS A 69 7.82 10.46 11.64
N SER A 70 7.16 11.23 10.77
CA SER A 70 5.72 11.44 10.80
C SER A 70 4.94 10.16 10.45
N ILE A 71 5.51 9.21 9.73
CA ILE A 71 4.80 8.01 9.25
C ILE A 71 4.81 6.91 10.30
N ARG A 72 3.65 6.66 10.90
CA ARG A 72 3.43 5.61 11.90
C ARG A 72 3.17 4.26 11.23
N LYS A 73 3.77 3.22 11.80
CA LYS A 73 3.48 1.80 11.49
C LYS A 73 2.57 1.22 12.58
N GLY A 74 1.75 0.23 12.22
CA GLY A 74 0.89 -0.48 13.17
C GLY A 74 -0.55 0.04 13.23
N THR A 75 -1.22 -0.25 14.35
CA THR A 75 -2.66 -0.06 14.59
C THR A 75 -3.12 1.38 14.41
N TRP A 76 -4.30 1.57 13.81
CA TRP A 76 -4.95 2.87 13.65
C TRP A 76 -5.66 3.28 14.93
N THR A 77 -5.47 4.53 15.35
CA THR A 77 -6.22 5.10 16.48
C THR A 77 -7.57 5.64 16.02
N ARG A 78 -8.49 5.89 16.96
CA ARG A 78 -9.80 6.47 16.66
C ARG A 78 -9.68 7.88 16.07
N GLU A 79 -8.70 8.65 16.54
CA GLU A 79 -8.41 10.00 16.07
C GLU A 79 -7.85 9.97 14.64
N GLU A 80 -7.00 8.99 14.31
CA GLU A 80 -6.54 8.79 12.93
C GLU A 80 -7.69 8.40 12.00
N ASP A 81 -8.56 7.49 12.43
CA ASP A 81 -9.75 7.11 11.68
C ASP A 81 -10.68 8.31 11.46
N GLN A 82 -10.87 9.16 12.47
CA GLN A 82 -11.68 10.37 12.34
C GLN A 82 -11.08 11.35 11.34
N ARG A 83 -9.78 11.68 11.46
CA ARG A 83 -9.09 12.53 10.47
C ARG A 83 -9.17 11.96 9.06
N LEU A 84 -9.09 10.64 8.91
CA LEU A 84 -9.23 9.98 7.61
C LEU A 84 -10.63 10.14 7.03
N ARG A 85 -11.70 9.99 7.84
CA ARG A 85 -13.08 10.23 7.37
C ARG A 85 -13.30 11.66 6.93
N ASP A 86 -12.87 12.62 7.75
CA ASP A 86 -13.02 14.05 7.46
C ASP A 86 -12.27 14.42 6.18
N ALA A 87 -11.03 13.91 6.04
CA ALA A 87 -10.22 14.15 4.85
C ALA A 87 -10.82 13.51 3.57
N VAL A 88 -11.42 12.32 3.66
CA VAL A 88 -12.11 11.69 2.53
C VAL A 88 -13.37 12.46 2.14
N ALA A 89 -14.12 12.97 3.11
CA ALA A 89 -15.29 13.82 2.85
C ALA A 89 -14.90 15.10 2.08
N ILE A 90 -13.75 15.70 2.40
CA ILE A 90 -13.26 16.93 1.76
C ILE A 90 -12.61 16.65 0.39
N HIS A 91 -11.81 15.58 0.28
CA HIS A 91 -10.92 15.39 -0.88
C HIS A 91 -11.30 14.22 -1.81
N GLY A 92 -12.28 13.41 -1.45
CA GLY A 92 -12.67 12.20 -2.19
C GLY A 92 -11.59 11.12 -2.10
N THR A 93 -11.14 10.60 -3.25
CA THR A 93 -10.11 9.54 -3.34
C THR A 93 -8.70 10.07 -3.62
N ARG A 94 -8.42 11.33 -3.27
CA ARG A 94 -7.10 11.95 -3.47
C ARG A 94 -6.14 11.62 -2.32
N TRP A 95 -5.67 10.36 -2.26
CA TRP A 95 -4.93 9.78 -1.13
C TRP A 95 -3.69 10.55 -0.70
N SER A 96 -2.97 11.20 -1.61
CA SER A 96 -1.83 12.05 -1.26
C SER A 96 -2.24 13.27 -0.43
N LYS A 97 -3.38 13.90 -0.75
CA LYS A 97 -3.91 15.03 0.03
C LYS A 97 -4.47 14.57 1.37
N ILE A 98 -5.15 13.43 1.36
CA ILE A 98 -5.71 12.80 2.57
C ILE A 98 -4.60 12.44 3.56
N ALA A 99 -3.51 11.84 3.09
CA ALA A 99 -2.34 11.52 3.91
C ALA A 99 -1.76 12.77 4.60
N ASN A 100 -1.71 13.90 3.89
CA ASN A 100 -1.25 15.16 4.48
C ASN A 100 -2.16 15.64 5.62
N LEU A 101 -3.49 15.49 5.49
CA LEU A 101 -4.44 15.83 6.56
C LEU A 101 -4.42 14.83 7.73
N VAL A 102 -4.27 13.54 7.45
CA VAL A 102 -4.11 12.53 8.51
C VAL A 102 -2.81 12.76 9.27
N GLY A 103 -1.76 13.23 8.58
CA GLY A 103 -0.47 13.68 9.11
C GLY A 103 0.45 12.54 9.55
N THR A 104 -0.12 11.42 9.99
CA THR A 104 0.61 10.29 10.57
C THR A 104 0.72 9.07 9.65
N ARG A 105 0.05 9.09 8.50
CA ARG A 105 -0.10 7.94 7.59
C ARG A 105 0.14 8.37 6.16
N ASN A 106 0.72 7.49 5.36
CA ASN A 106 0.90 7.73 3.94
C ASN A 106 -0.36 7.35 3.13
N GLY A 107 -0.39 7.75 1.85
CA GLY A 107 -1.56 7.56 0.98
C GLY A 107 -2.01 6.10 0.86
N ASP A 108 -1.07 5.16 0.72
CA ASP A 108 -1.39 3.73 0.60
C ASP A 108 -2.01 3.19 1.89
N GLN A 109 -1.51 3.63 3.05
CA GLN A 109 -2.08 3.26 4.35
C GLN A 109 -3.51 3.79 4.48
N CYS A 110 -3.75 5.06 4.11
CA CYS A 110 -5.07 5.68 4.13
C CYS A 110 -6.04 4.97 3.19
N TRP A 111 -5.63 4.71 1.95
CA TRP A 111 -6.41 3.97 0.96
C TRP A 111 -6.83 2.61 1.50
N LYS A 112 -5.86 1.85 2.01
CA LYS A 112 -6.11 0.52 2.55
C LYS A 112 -7.07 0.57 3.73
N ARG A 113 -6.83 1.48 4.69
CA ARG A 113 -7.69 1.63 5.88
C ARG A 113 -9.13 1.98 5.49
N TRP A 114 -9.29 2.86 4.49
CA TRP A 114 -10.59 3.22 3.98
C TRP A 114 -11.34 2.01 3.44
N TYR A 115 -10.79 1.35 2.41
CA TYR A 115 -11.48 0.27 1.71
C TYR A 115 -11.54 -1.05 2.48
N ASP A 116 -10.70 -1.26 3.49
CA ASP A 116 -10.76 -2.47 4.33
C ASP A 116 -11.65 -2.28 5.57
N CYS A 117 -11.85 -1.05 6.06
CA CYS A 117 -12.45 -0.84 7.39
C CYS A 117 -13.42 0.35 7.52
N LEU A 118 -13.19 1.48 6.86
CA LEU A 118 -13.91 2.72 7.17
C LEU A 118 -15.00 3.10 6.16
N ASP A 119 -14.88 2.67 4.90
CA ASP A 119 -15.87 2.97 3.88
C ASP A 119 -17.27 2.54 4.38
N PRO A 120 -18.26 3.46 4.42
CA PRO A 120 -19.62 3.14 4.84
C PRO A 120 -20.29 2.04 4.02
N LYS A 121 -19.80 1.77 2.81
CA LYS A 121 -20.30 0.69 1.94
C LYS A 121 -19.86 -0.69 2.40
N ILE A 122 -18.91 -0.80 3.33
CA ILE A 122 -18.43 -2.08 3.83
C ILE A 122 -19.46 -2.70 4.77
N ASP A 123 -19.81 -3.95 4.49
CA ASP A 123 -20.64 -4.75 5.39
C ASP A 123 -19.80 -5.28 6.56
N LYS A 124 -20.14 -4.78 7.76
CA LYS A 124 -19.51 -5.10 9.04
C LYS A 124 -20.38 -6.01 9.93
N SER A 125 -21.49 -6.54 9.42
CA SER A 125 -22.34 -7.46 10.16
C SER A 125 -21.57 -8.72 10.59
N PRO A 126 -21.99 -9.43 11.64
CA PRO A 126 -21.40 -10.72 11.98
C PRO A 126 -21.50 -11.72 10.82
N TRP A 127 -20.55 -12.64 10.72
CA TRP A 127 -20.63 -13.74 9.74
C TRP A 127 -21.66 -14.77 10.19
N THR A 128 -22.58 -15.14 9.30
CA THR A 128 -23.55 -16.21 9.57
C THR A 128 -22.95 -17.61 9.31
N ALA A 129 -23.61 -18.66 9.85
CA ALA A 129 -23.21 -20.03 9.58
C ALA A 129 -23.30 -20.38 8.08
N GLU A 130 -24.29 -19.84 7.38
CA GLU A 130 -24.45 -20.01 5.92
C GLU A 130 -23.32 -19.34 5.16
N GLU A 131 -22.92 -18.14 5.58
CA GLU A 131 -21.77 -17.45 5.01
C GLU A 131 -20.47 -18.21 5.25
N ASP A 132 -20.28 -18.79 6.44
CA ASP A 132 -19.11 -19.62 6.75
C ASP A 132 -19.04 -20.87 5.89
N MET A 133 -20.14 -21.61 5.78
CA MET A 133 -20.22 -22.78 4.90
C MET A 133 -19.89 -22.41 3.45
N LYS A 134 -20.42 -21.28 2.97
CA LYS A 134 -20.13 -20.77 1.63
C LYS A 134 -18.66 -20.39 1.49
N LEU A 135 -18.06 -19.74 2.49
CA LEU A 135 -16.66 -19.31 2.49
C LEU A 135 -15.72 -20.53 2.45
N LEU A 136 -15.95 -21.52 3.32
CA LEU A 136 -15.17 -22.76 3.35
C LEU A 136 -15.23 -23.50 2.02
N ARG A 137 -16.43 -23.66 1.45
CA ARG A 137 -16.63 -24.32 0.16
C ARG A 137 -15.92 -23.60 -0.97
N THR A 138 -16.00 -22.26 -1.02
CA THR A 138 -15.34 -21.48 -2.07
C THR A 138 -13.83 -21.47 -1.94
N VAL A 139 -13.29 -21.40 -0.72
CA VAL A 139 -11.85 -21.53 -0.47
C VAL A 139 -11.35 -22.92 -0.84
N ALA A 140 -12.10 -23.99 -0.53
CA ALA A 140 -11.73 -25.35 -0.93
C ALA A 140 -11.68 -25.50 -2.46
N LYS A 141 -12.61 -24.86 -3.19
CA LYS A 141 -12.70 -24.95 -4.65
C LYS A 141 -11.70 -24.05 -5.39
N HIS A 142 -11.44 -22.85 -4.89
CA HIS A 142 -10.71 -21.80 -5.62
C HIS A 142 -9.41 -21.35 -4.93
N GLY A 143 -9.07 -21.94 -3.78
CA GLY A 143 -7.96 -21.52 -2.95
C GLY A 143 -8.20 -20.15 -2.28
N ARG A 144 -7.12 -19.53 -1.82
CA ARG A 144 -7.15 -18.27 -1.05
C ARG A 144 -7.21 -17.02 -1.93
N ASN A 145 -7.97 -17.07 -3.03
CA ASN A 145 -8.24 -15.91 -3.89
C ASN A 145 -9.32 -15.02 -3.25
N TRP A 146 -8.97 -14.31 -2.18
CA TRP A 146 -9.91 -13.53 -1.36
C TRP A 146 -10.70 -12.53 -2.20
N THR A 147 -10.04 -11.77 -3.06
CA THR A 147 -10.67 -10.76 -3.92
C THR A 147 -11.69 -11.38 -4.86
N GLY A 148 -11.36 -12.49 -5.52
CA GLY A 148 -12.32 -13.21 -6.36
C GLY A 148 -13.49 -13.77 -5.58
N ILE A 149 -13.24 -14.29 -4.37
CA ILE A 149 -14.28 -14.85 -3.50
C ILE A 149 -15.26 -13.76 -3.05
N VAL A 150 -14.78 -12.66 -2.48
CA VAL A 150 -15.69 -11.61 -1.97
C VAL A 150 -16.47 -10.95 -3.10
N ASN A 151 -15.82 -10.62 -4.22
CA ASN A 151 -16.49 -9.95 -5.35
C ASN A 151 -17.64 -10.80 -5.93
N LYS A 152 -17.53 -12.13 -5.86
CA LYS A 152 -18.53 -13.05 -6.44
C LYS A 152 -19.59 -13.51 -5.44
N HIS A 153 -19.21 -13.71 -4.18
CA HIS A 153 -20.04 -14.45 -3.22
C HIS A 153 -20.48 -13.64 -2.00
N PHE A 154 -19.78 -12.53 -1.70
CA PHE A 154 -19.97 -11.74 -0.50
C PHE A 154 -19.91 -10.24 -0.86
N PRO A 155 -20.93 -9.71 -1.57
CA PRO A 155 -20.94 -8.31 -1.94
C PRO A 155 -20.77 -7.43 -0.70
N ASN A 156 -20.04 -6.33 -0.83
CA ASN A 156 -19.73 -5.38 0.25
C ASN A 156 -18.86 -5.92 1.40
N ARG A 157 -18.53 -7.22 1.44
CA ARG A 157 -17.48 -7.74 2.33
C ARG A 157 -16.10 -7.48 1.72
N THR A 158 -15.10 -7.25 2.58
CA THR A 158 -13.73 -6.98 2.13
C THR A 158 -12.91 -8.27 2.10
N SER A 159 -11.89 -8.30 1.24
CA SER A 159 -10.93 -9.42 1.22
C SER A 159 -10.29 -9.64 2.60
N LEU A 160 -10.09 -8.56 3.36
CA LEU A 160 -9.60 -8.63 4.73
C LEU A 160 -10.59 -9.33 5.67
N SER A 161 -11.89 -9.01 5.60
CA SER A 161 -12.89 -9.64 6.48
C SER A 161 -13.01 -11.14 6.21
N ALA A 162 -13.02 -11.57 4.94
CA ALA A 162 -13.07 -12.97 4.56
C ALA A 162 -11.83 -13.74 5.02
N LYS A 163 -10.63 -13.18 4.84
CA LYS A 163 -9.38 -13.77 5.33
C LYS A 163 -9.39 -13.92 6.86
N ASN A 164 -9.83 -12.89 7.58
CA ASN A 164 -9.91 -12.92 9.03
C ASN A 164 -10.90 -13.98 9.51
N ARG A 165 -12.08 -14.06 8.89
CA ARG A 165 -13.08 -15.09 9.23
C ARG A 165 -12.56 -16.48 8.98
N TYR A 166 -11.99 -16.74 7.80
CA TYR A 166 -11.40 -18.04 7.49
C TYR A 166 -10.31 -18.42 8.49
N SER A 167 -9.47 -17.48 8.90
CA SER A 167 -8.41 -17.74 9.90
C SER A 167 -8.97 -18.12 11.28
N ILE A 168 -10.18 -17.68 11.64
CA ILE A 168 -10.88 -18.08 12.86
C ILE A 168 -11.45 -19.50 12.71
N LEU A 169 -12.04 -19.82 11.56
CA LEU A 169 -12.62 -21.13 11.27
C LEU A 169 -11.59 -22.28 11.10
N GLN A 170 -10.29 -21.95 11.08
CA GLN A 170 -9.20 -22.93 10.97
C GLN A 170 -8.46 -23.14 12.30
N ARG A 171 -8.91 -22.50 13.37
CA ARG A 171 -8.40 -22.71 14.74
C ARG A 171 -9.28 -23.72 15.45
#